data_AF-A0A2G2I3A7-F1
#
_entry.id   AF-A0A2G2I3A7-F1
#
_cell.length_a   1.000
_cell.length_b   1.000
_cell.length_c   1.000
_cell.angle_alpha   90.00
_cell.angle_beta   90.00
_cell.angle_gamma   90.00
#
_symmetry.space_group_name_H-M   'P 1'
#
loop_
_entity.id
_entity.type
_entity.pdbx_description
1 polymer ?
#
loop_
_entity_poly.entity_id
_entity_poly.type
_entity_poly.pdbx_seq_one_letter_code
_entity_poly.pdbx_strand_id
1 'polypeptide(L)'
;MLDERLVASQSQTVETRVLLSFRGEEGRYCRAFSGSAGGGIACRDDEGWKLEAVGNDSEGASTDYRMAGAGDSEILALAQEMAAGPALDAEGEKAARAQGWR
;
A
#
# COMPACT_ATOMS: atom_id res chain seq x y z
N MET A 1 -4.38 -8.34 -8.91
CA MET A 1 -5.42 -7.40 -8.46
C MET A 1 -4.85 -6.01 -8.13
N LEU A 2 -3.61 -5.88 -7.63
CA LEU A 2 -2.97 -4.59 -7.36
C LEU A 2 -2.37 -3.93 -8.62
N ASP A 3 -2.04 -4.70 -9.65
CA ASP A 3 -1.35 -4.26 -10.87
C ASP A 3 -2.06 -3.17 -11.66
N GLU A 4 -3.39 -3.21 -11.69
CA GLU A 4 -4.23 -2.29 -12.47
C GLU A 4 -4.67 -1.05 -11.68
N ARG A 5 -4.47 -1.06 -10.35
CA ARG A 5 -4.96 -0.03 -9.44
C ARG A 5 -3.91 1.09 -9.34
N LEU A 6 -4.27 2.30 -9.74
CA LEU A 6 -3.46 3.51 -9.53
C LEU A 6 -4.08 4.28 -8.37
N VAL A 7 -3.30 4.84 -7.43
CA VAL A 7 -3.85 5.58 -6.28
C VAL A 7 -4.82 6.67 -6.75
N ALA A 8 -4.46 7.36 -7.83
CA ALA A 8 -5.22 8.45 -8.43
C ALA A 8 -6.53 8.05 -9.13
N SER A 9 -6.84 6.76 -9.31
CA SER A 9 -7.98 6.30 -10.12
C SER A 9 -8.85 5.23 -9.45
N GLN A 10 -8.76 5.10 -8.13
CA GLN A 10 -9.50 4.06 -7.40
C GLN A 10 -10.91 4.55 -7.03
N SER A 11 -11.93 3.74 -7.34
CA SER A 11 -13.29 3.96 -6.87
C SER A 11 -13.40 3.67 -5.37
N GLN A 12 -14.25 4.42 -4.66
CA GLN A 12 -14.39 4.37 -3.20
C GLN A 12 -15.09 3.10 -2.68
N THR A 13 -15.63 2.29 -3.59
CA THR A 13 -16.41 1.07 -3.36
C THR A 13 -15.60 -0.23 -3.40
N VAL A 14 -14.27 -0.15 -3.47
CA VAL A 14 -13.40 -1.32 -3.64
C VAL A 14 -12.89 -1.84 -2.28
N GLU A 15 -12.95 -3.15 -2.07
CA GLU A 15 -12.54 -3.84 -0.81
C GLU A 15 -11.07 -3.61 -0.40
N THR A 16 -10.21 -3.12 -1.30
CA THR A 16 -8.82 -2.76 -1.01
C THR A 16 -8.41 -1.53 -1.79
N ARG A 17 -8.08 -0.45 -1.07
CA ARG A 17 -7.65 0.86 -1.55
C ARG A 17 -6.16 1.02 -1.35
N VAL A 18 -5.41 1.36 -2.41
CA VAL A 18 -4.00 1.76 -2.29
C VAL A 18 -3.92 3.17 -1.71
N LEU A 19 -3.17 3.36 -0.63
CA LEU A 19 -3.00 4.66 0.04
C LEU A 19 -1.89 5.48 -0.63
N LEU A 20 -0.74 4.86 -0.89
CA LEU A 20 0.36 5.45 -1.65
C LEU A 20 1.23 4.36 -2.30
N SER A 21 1.92 4.75 -3.37
CA SER A 21 2.97 3.96 -4.01
C SER A 21 4.31 4.66 -3.80
N PHE A 22 5.37 3.91 -3.57
CA PHE A 22 6.71 4.44 -3.31
C PHE A 22 7.79 3.45 -3.77
N ARG A 23 9.05 3.88 -3.77
CA ARG A 23 10.19 3.01 -4.04
C ARG A 23 10.88 2.67 -2.73
N GLY A 24 11.07 1.38 -2.45
CA GLY A 24 11.80 0.91 -1.27
C GLY A 24 13.32 0.97 -1.45
N GLU A 25 14.07 0.72 -0.37
CA GLU A 25 15.55 0.72 -0.34
C GLU A 25 16.21 -0.22 -1.37
N GLU A 26 15.55 -1.33 -1.71
CA GLU A 26 16.04 -2.27 -2.73
C GLU A 26 15.66 -1.86 -4.16
N GLY A 27 15.14 -0.65 -4.37
CA GLY A 27 14.66 -0.18 -5.66
C GLY A 27 13.34 -0.83 -6.11
N ARG A 28 12.75 -1.70 -5.28
CA ARG A 28 11.45 -2.35 -5.51
C ARG A 28 10.31 -1.35 -5.34
N TYR A 29 9.25 -1.50 -6.13
CA TYR A 29 8.04 -0.69 -5.97
C TYR A 29 7.19 -1.22 -4.83
N CYS A 30 6.89 -0.39 -3.86
CA CYS A 30 6.09 -0.75 -2.69
C CYS A 30 4.79 0.05 -2.63
N ARG A 31 3.76 -0.56 -2.08
CA ARG A 31 2.42 0.00 -2.00
C ARG A 31 1.82 -0.21 -0.62
N ALA A 32 1.50 0.89 0.04
CA ALA A 32 0.63 0.86 1.21
C ALA A 32 -0.82 0.74 0.74
N PHE A 33 -1.61 -0.12 1.39
CA PHE A 33 -3.01 -0.31 1.09
C PHE A 33 -3.83 -0.47 2.36
N SER A 34 -5.12 -0.17 2.29
CA SER A 34 -6.10 -0.45 3.33
C SER A 34 -7.34 -1.12 2.75
N GLY A 35 -7.97 -2.00 3.51
CA GLY A 35 -9.15 -2.73 3.08
C GLY A 35 -10.02 -3.18 4.25
N SER A 36 -11.13 -3.84 3.94
CA SER A 36 -12.07 -4.37 4.95
C SER A 36 -11.41 -5.37 5.91
N ALA A 37 -10.40 -6.10 5.43
CA ALA A 37 -9.62 -7.06 6.19
C ALA A 37 -8.40 -6.46 6.91
N GLY A 38 -8.15 -5.15 6.81
CA GLY A 38 -6.98 -4.47 7.39
C GLY A 38 -6.11 -3.78 6.34
N GLY A 39 -5.07 -3.09 6.81
CA GLY A 39 -4.08 -2.41 5.98
C GLY A 39 -2.70 -3.08 6.02
N GLY A 40 -1.90 -2.83 5.00
CA GLY A 40 -0.58 -3.44 4.85
C GLY A 40 0.28 -2.76 3.79
N ILE A 41 1.51 -3.25 3.65
CA ILE A 41 2.47 -2.86 2.61
C ILE A 41 2.81 -4.08 1.78
N ALA A 42 2.67 -3.97 0.47
CA ALA A 42 3.13 -4.98 -0.48
C ALA A 42 4.20 -4.39 -1.41
N CYS A 43 5.32 -5.07 -1.55
CA CYS A 43 6.37 -4.72 -2.50
C CYS A 43 6.35 -5.66 -3.71
N ARG A 44 6.62 -5.10 -4.89
CA ARG A 44 6.67 -5.83 -6.15
C ARG A 44 8.03 -6.51 -6.31
N ASP A 45 7.99 -7.78 -6.66
CA ASP A 45 9.12 -8.54 -7.16
C ASP A 45 8.83 -9.10 -8.57
N ASP A 46 9.74 -9.93 -9.08
CA ASP A 46 9.63 -10.56 -10.39
C ASP A 46 8.43 -11.52 -10.52
N GLU A 47 7.93 -12.06 -9.41
CA GLU A 47 6.82 -13.02 -9.35
C GLU A 47 5.47 -12.33 -9.11
N GLY A 48 5.45 -11.20 -8.41
CA GLY A 48 4.20 -10.54 -8.06
C GLY A 48 4.31 -9.47 -6.98
N TRP A 49 3.15 -9.10 -6.42
CA TRP A 49 3.09 -8.29 -5.21
C TRP A 49 3.24 -9.19 -3.99
N LYS A 50 4.30 -8.99 -3.22
CA LYS A 50 4.61 -9.71 -2.00
C LYS A 50 4.29 -8.84 -0.79
N LEU A 51 3.58 -9.41 0.18
CA LEU A 51 3.25 -8.74 1.43
C LEU A 51 4.50 -8.64 2.31
N GLU A 52 4.92 -7.43 2.64
CA GLU A 52 6.11 -7.16 3.47
C GLU A 52 5.71 -6.77 4.90
N ALA A 53 4.58 -6.09 5.06
CA ALA A 53 4.04 -5.73 6.36
C ALA A 53 2.51 -5.79 6.36
N VAL A 54 1.96 -6.18 7.49
CA VAL A 54 0.54 -6.03 7.82
C VAL A 54 0.45 -5.12 9.03
N GLY A 55 -0.53 -4.24 9.05
CA GLY A 55 -0.81 -3.42 10.22
C GLY A 55 -1.19 -4.38 11.35
N ASN A 56 -0.64 -4.18 12.53
CA ASN A 56 -0.87 -5.10 13.64
C ASN A 56 -2.37 -5.20 13.94
N ASP A 57 -2.98 -6.35 13.64
CA ASP A 57 -4.07 -6.88 14.43
C ASP A 57 -3.46 -7.22 15.80
N SER A 58 -3.35 -6.22 16.67
CA SER A 58 -3.07 -6.47 18.08
C SER A 58 -4.17 -7.41 18.58
N GLU A 59 -3.80 -8.65 18.89
CA GLU A 59 -4.63 -9.63 19.58
C GLU A 59 -5.38 -8.95 20.75
N GLY A 60 -6.71 -8.84 20.63
CA GLY A 60 -7.58 -8.45 21.74
C GLY A 60 -8.14 -7.04 21.70
N ALA A 61 -9.10 -6.77 20.81
CA ALA A 61 -10.13 -5.77 21.07
C ALA A 61 -11.43 -6.13 20.34
N SER A 62 -12.26 -6.93 21.02
CA SER A 62 -13.69 -7.01 20.72
C SER A 62 -14.32 -5.64 20.94
N THR A 63 -14.39 -4.78 19.93
CA THR A 63 -15.45 -3.78 19.81
C THR A 63 -15.52 -3.30 18.36
N ASP A 64 -16.74 -3.27 17.83
CA ASP A 64 -17.21 -2.79 16.52
C ASP A 64 -16.88 -1.32 16.18
N TYR A 65 -15.68 -0.85 16.51
CA TYR A 65 -15.24 0.51 16.21
C TYR A 65 -13.75 0.54 15.86
N ARG A 66 -13.36 -0.27 14.88
CA ARG A 66 -12.06 -0.09 14.21
C ARG A 66 -12.21 1.10 13.26
N MET A 67 -11.72 2.25 13.68
CA MET A 67 -11.58 3.42 12.82
C MET A 67 -10.73 3.00 11.63
N ALA A 68 -11.35 2.92 10.45
CA ALA A 68 -10.75 2.52 9.17
C ALA A 68 -9.61 3.44 8.68
N GLY A 69 -9.03 4.25 9.57
CA GLY A 69 -7.88 5.12 9.34
C GLY A 69 -6.83 5.10 10.47
N ALA A 70 -7.08 4.44 11.61
CA ALA A 70 -6.07 4.33 12.68
C ALA A 70 -4.93 3.36 12.29
N GLY A 71 -5.28 2.25 11.63
CA GLY A 71 -4.30 1.37 11.01
C GLY A 71 -3.59 2.04 9.82
N ASP A 72 -4.30 2.90 9.09
CA ASP A 72 -3.73 3.60 7.93
C ASP A 72 -2.58 4.52 8.34
N SER A 73 -2.68 5.25 9.45
CA SER A 73 -1.58 6.12 9.91
C SER A 73 -0.31 5.34 10.26
N GLU A 74 -0.44 4.16 10.86
CA GLU A 74 0.71 3.31 11.22
C GLU A 74 1.35 2.70 9.96
N ILE A 75 0.52 2.23 9.02
CA ILE A 75 0.97 1.75 7.72
C ILE A 75 1.65 2.86 6.90
N LEU A 76 1.12 4.09 6.94
CA LEU A 76 1.71 5.24 6.28
C LEU A 76 3.06 5.62 6.90
N ALA A 77 3.18 5.56 8.23
CA ALA A 77 4.45 5.78 8.91
C ALA A 77 5.49 4.74 8.50
N LEU A 78 5.13 3.46 8.55
CA LEU A 78 5.99 2.37 8.12
C LEU A 78 6.39 2.48 6.64
N ALA A 79 5.46 2.89 5.77
CA ALA A 79 5.75 3.12 4.37
C ALA A 79 6.78 4.22 4.16
N GLN A 80 6.75 5.29 4.97
CA GLN A 80 7.76 6.34 4.92
C GLN A 80 9.12 5.87 5.43
N GLU A 81 9.16 5.02 6.44
CA GLU A 81 10.41 4.42 6.94
C GLU A 81 11.05 3.50 5.90
N MET A 82 10.24 2.73 5.17
CA MET A 82 10.72 1.85 4.09
C MET A 82 11.07 2.57 2.79
N ALA A 83 10.63 3.82 2.62
CA ALA A 83 10.76 4.53 1.36
C ALA A 83 12.17 5.09 1.15
N ALA A 84 12.78 4.72 0.03
CA ALA A 84 14.02 5.29 -0.47
C ALA A 84 13.76 6.56 -1.31
N GLY A 85 12.93 7.46 -0.79
CA GLY A 85 12.54 8.69 -1.48
C GLY A 85 11.08 9.07 -1.24
N PRO A 86 10.59 10.11 -1.92
CA PRO A 86 9.20 10.51 -1.81
C PRO A 86 8.26 9.44 -2.38
N ALA A 87 7.00 9.47 -1.94
CA ALA A 87 5.94 8.73 -2.61
C ALA A 87 5.86 9.12 -4.09
N LEU A 88 5.51 8.16 -4.93
CA LEU A 88 5.24 8.39 -6.35
C LEU A 88 4.02 9.30 -6.48
N ASP A 89 4.17 10.33 -7.31
CA ASP A 89 3.05 11.11 -7.80
C ASP A 89 2.25 10.31 -8.86
N ALA A 90 1.17 10.92 -9.35
CA ALA A 90 0.29 10.29 -10.31
C ALA A 90 0.97 9.96 -11.66
N GLU A 91 2.00 10.71 -12.06
CA GLU A 91 2.75 10.45 -13.29
C GLU A 91 3.77 9.34 -13.06
N GLY A 92 4.47 9.37 -11.93
CA GLY A 92 5.40 8.33 -11.48
C GLY A 92 4.72 6.97 -11.35
N GLU A 93 3.52 6.91 -10.79
CA GLU A 93 2.75 5.65 -10.75
C GLU A 93 2.31 5.17 -12.14
N LYS A 94 1.90 6.06 -13.04
CA LYS A 94 1.53 5.69 -14.41
C LYS A 94 2.73 5.15 -15.18
N ALA A 95 3.89 5.79 -15.03
CA ALA A 95 5.14 5.35 -15.65
C ALA A 95 5.60 4.00 -15.08
N ALA A 96 5.53 3.81 -13.76
CA ALA A 96 5.83 2.53 -13.12
C ALA A 96 4.88 1.43 -13.63
N ARG A 97 3.57 1.69 -13.71
CA ARG A 97 2.60 0.75 -14.29
C ARG A 97 2.90 0.44 -15.76
N ALA A 98 3.20 1.44 -16.57
CA ALA A 98 3.52 1.25 -17.99
C ALA A 98 4.77 0.37 -18.19
N GLN A 99 5.71 0.44 -17.26
CA GLN A 99 6.92 -0.40 -17.22
C GLN A 99 6.69 -1.74 -16.48
N GLY A 100 5.46 -2.04 -16.07
CA GLY A 100 5.13 -3.29 -15.38
C GLY A 100 5.69 -3.38 -13.97
N TRP A 101 5.93 -2.25 -13.30
CA TRP A 101 6.49 -2.14 -11.95
C TRP A 101 7.91 -2.72 -11.84
N ARG A 102 8.77 -2.42 -12.83
CA ARG A 102 10.19 -2.80 -12.90
C ARG A 102 11.09 -1.57 -12.85
#